data_AF-A0A7X7SK44-F1
#
_entry.id   AF-A0A7X7SK44-F1
#
_cell.length_a   1.000
_cell.length_b   1.000
_cell.length_c   1.000
_cell.angle_alpha   90.00
_cell.angle_beta   90.00
_cell.angle_gamma   90.00
#
_symmetry.space_group_name_H-M   'P 1'
#
loop_
_entity.id
_entity.type
_entity.pdbx_description
1 polymer ?
#
loop_
_entity_poly.entity_id
_entity_poly.type
_entity_poly.pdbx_seq_one_letter_code
_entity_poly.pdbx_strand_id
1 'polypeptide(L)'
;MVREWLHVRQLDEHAERAAPLLSADRFQQIAEGALAELPAALLKRLGDVAILVDSRPSERMVRDGIDPRLLGLFSGLPLPDQSSLGGGGFPQVIQLFRANLEAEAHTREELGEQIRITVLHETAHFFGLSDEELERMGLG
;
A
#
# COMPACT_ATOMS: atom_id res chain seq x y z
N MET A 1 -21.84 2.97 9.54
CA MET A 1 -20.66 2.65 8.72
C MET A 1 -19.42 2.40 9.59
N VAL A 2 -18.96 3.38 10.38
CA VAL A 2 -17.73 3.24 11.20
C VAL A 2 -17.82 2.12 12.25
N ARG A 3 -18.97 1.95 12.92
CA ARG A 3 -19.15 0.90 13.94
C ARG A 3 -19.05 -0.50 13.32
N GLU A 4 -19.66 -0.68 12.15
CA GLU A 4 -19.63 -1.92 11.40
C GLU A 4 -18.21 -2.22 10.89
N TRP A 5 -17.47 -1.20 10.44
CA TRP A 5 -16.09 -1.38 10.01
C TRP A 5 -15.12 -1.69 11.16
N LEU A 6 -15.31 -1.08 12.34
CA LEU A 6 -14.56 -1.49 13.52
C LEU A 6 -14.85 -2.95 13.91
N HIS A 7 -16.10 -3.40 13.72
CA HIS A 7 -16.45 -4.80 13.95
C HIS A 7 -15.82 -5.74 12.93
N VAL A 8 -15.81 -5.39 11.64
CA VAL A 8 -15.10 -6.15 10.58
C VAL A 8 -13.61 -6.25 10.92
N ARG A 9 -12.96 -5.13 11.25
CA ARG A 9 -11.54 -5.13 11.68
C ARG A 9 -11.29 -6.13 12.81
N GLN A 10 -12.14 -6.11 13.84
CA GLN A 10 -12.00 -7.01 14.99
C GLN A 10 -12.14 -8.48 14.59
N LEU A 11 -13.15 -8.81 13.77
CA LEU A 11 -13.36 -10.18 13.29
C LEU A 11 -12.16 -10.67 12.48
N ASP A 12 -11.66 -9.82 11.60
CA ASP A 12 -10.55 -10.19 10.73
C ASP A 12 -9.22 -10.29 11.51
N GLU A 13 -9.01 -9.46 12.55
CA GLU A 13 -7.87 -9.55 13.48
C GLU A 13 -7.87 -10.90 14.23
N HIS A 14 -9.04 -11.42 14.60
CA HIS A 14 -9.17 -12.76 15.17
C HIS A 14 -8.94 -13.90 14.17
N ALA A 15 -9.16 -13.65 12.88
CA ALA A 15 -8.97 -14.62 11.80
C ALA A 15 -7.55 -14.59 11.20
N GLU A 16 -6.67 -13.71 11.69
CA GLU A 16 -5.31 -13.58 11.19
C GLU A 16 -4.52 -14.89 11.28
N ARG A 17 -3.64 -15.09 10.30
CA ARG A 17 -2.72 -16.23 10.31
C ARG A 17 -1.75 -16.09 11.47
N ALA A 18 -1.61 -17.16 12.26
CA ALA A 18 -0.66 -17.19 13.37
C ALA A 18 0.81 -17.18 12.91
N ALA A 19 1.09 -17.66 11.70
CA ALA A 19 2.42 -17.68 11.11
C ALA A 19 2.37 -17.02 9.72
N PRO A 20 3.23 -16.03 9.45
CA PRO A 20 3.22 -15.32 8.18
C PRO A 20 3.81 -16.16 7.05
N LEU A 21 3.37 -15.87 5.82
CA LEU A 21 3.85 -16.57 4.62
C LEU A 21 5.29 -16.19 4.25
N LEU A 22 5.66 -14.91 4.43
CA LEU A 22 7.01 -14.39 4.18
C LEU A 22 7.63 -13.83 5.47
N SER A 23 8.96 -13.67 5.51
CA SER A 23 9.60 -12.87 6.56
C SER A 23 9.33 -11.38 6.31
N ALA A 24 9.47 -10.55 7.35
CA ALA A 24 9.34 -9.09 7.20
C ALA A 24 10.34 -8.55 6.15
N ASP A 25 11.61 -8.98 6.22
CA ASP A 25 12.64 -8.56 5.27
C ASP A 25 12.29 -8.95 3.83
N ARG A 26 11.76 -10.17 3.63
CA ARG A 26 11.41 -10.63 2.28
C ARG A 26 10.20 -9.88 1.73
N PHE A 27 9.23 -9.58 2.58
CA PHE A 27 8.08 -8.76 2.23
C PHE A 27 8.54 -7.36 1.79
N GLN A 28 9.39 -6.72 2.60
CA GLN A 28 9.94 -5.40 2.32
C GLN A 28 10.71 -5.37 0.98
N GLN A 29 11.57 -6.36 0.75
CA GLN A 29 12.33 -6.48 -0.51
C GLN A 29 11.42 -6.59 -1.75
N ILE A 30 10.30 -7.30 -1.64
CA ILE A 30 9.35 -7.42 -2.76
C ILE A 30 8.67 -6.08 -3.01
N ALA A 31 8.23 -5.40 -1.95
CA ALA A 31 7.58 -4.09 -2.07
C ALA A 31 8.52 -3.03 -2.67
N GLU A 32 9.77 -2.99 -2.22
CA GLU A 32 10.81 -2.09 -2.78
C GLU A 32 11.18 -2.47 -4.22
N GLY A 33 11.23 -3.78 -4.52
CA GLY A 33 11.45 -4.28 -5.87
C GLY A 33 10.36 -3.85 -6.84
N ALA A 34 9.10 -3.89 -6.41
CA ALA A 34 7.96 -3.45 -7.22
C ALA A 34 8.04 -1.96 -7.58
N LEU A 35 8.47 -1.10 -6.65
CA LEU A 35 8.73 0.31 -6.96
C LEU A 35 9.78 0.48 -8.06
N ALA A 36 10.85 -0.33 -8.03
CA ALA A 36 11.93 -0.26 -9.00
C ALA A 36 11.51 -0.70 -10.42
N GLU A 37 10.33 -1.31 -10.60
CA GLU A 37 9.76 -1.63 -11.91
C GLU A 37 9.20 -0.38 -12.62
N LEU A 38 8.88 0.69 -11.87
CA LEU A 38 8.36 1.92 -12.45
C LEU A 38 9.38 2.56 -13.41
N PRO A 39 8.92 3.17 -14.53
CA PRO A 39 9.81 3.90 -15.42
C PRO A 39 10.59 4.98 -14.67
N ALA A 40 11.85 5.19 -15.07
CA ALA A 40 12.74 6.18 -14.44
C ALA A 40 12.13 7.59 -14.34
N ALA A 41 11.27 7.97 -15.30
CA ALA A 41 10.56 9.25 -15.28
C ALA A 41 9.52 9.35 -14.14
N LEU A 42 8.82 8.24 -13.84
CA LEU A 42 7.87 8.18 -12.72
C LEU A 42 8.60 8.08 -11.39
N LEU A 43 9.63 7.24 -11.29
CA LEU A 43 10.48 7.14 -10.09
C LEU A 43 11.05 8.51 -9.69
N LYS A 44 11.57 9.26 -10.65
CA LYS A 44 12.10 10.61 -10.40
C LYS A 44 11.04 11.60 -9.90
N ARG A 45 9.79 11.45 -10.34
CA ARG A 45 8.66 12.28 -9.90
C ARG A 45 8.12 11.85 -8.54
N LEU A 46 8.17 10.55 -8.24
CA LEU A 46 7.76 9.98 -6.97
C LEU A 46 8.65 10.50 -5.83
N GLY A 47 9.96 10.63 -6.10
CA GLY A 47 10.94 11.11 -5.13
C GLY A 47 11.18 10.08 -4.02
N ASP A 48 11.50 10.59 -2.82
CA ASP A 48 11.71 9.74 -1.65
C ASP A 48 10.36 9.29 -1.07
N VAL A 49 9.96 8.08 -1.44
CA VAL A 49 8.80 7.39 -0.87
C VAL A 49 9.27 6.34 0.13
N ALA A 50 8.70 6.35 1.33
CA ALA A 50 8.92 5.30 2.32
C ALA A 50 7.86 4.21 2.16
N ILE A 51 8.25 2.95 2.31
CA ILE A 51 7.29 1.84 2.43
C ILE A 51 7.18 1.48 3.90
N LEU A 52 5.97 1.58 4.46
CA LEU A 52 5.64 1.11 5.80
C LEU A 52 4.80 -0.16 5.71
N VAL A 53 5.07 -1.11 6.58
CA VAL A 53 4.33 -2.37 6.63
C VAL A 53 3.71 -2.51 8.01
N ASP A 54 2.39 -2.43 8.07
CA ASP A 54 1.60 -2.67 9.26
C ASP A 54 0.81 -3.98 9.12
N SER A 55 0.29 -4.52 10.23
CA SER A 55 -0.58 -5.69 10.14
C SER A 55 -1.88 -5.35 9.42
N ARG A 56 -2.54 -4.26 9.86
CA ARG A 56 -3.87 -3.80 9.41
C ARG A 56 -4.02 -2.28 9.57
N PRO A 57 -5.01 -1.66 8.91
CA PRO A 57 -5.41 -0.30 9.22
C PRO A 57 -5.70 -0.13 10.72
N SER A 58 -5.18 0.94 11.31
CA SER A 58 -5.40 1.23 12.73
C SER A 58 -6.87 1.57 13.00
N GLU A 59 -7.35 1.40 14.24
CA GLU A 59 -8.71 1.83 14.60
C GLU A 59 -8.96 3.30 14.28
N ARG A 60 -7.95 4.15 14.46
CA ARG A 60 -8.04 5.57 14.14
C ARG A 60 -8.31 5.78 12.65
N MET A 61 -7.57 5.10 11.77
CA MET A 61 -7.79 5.15 10.33
C MET A 61 -9.21 4.72 9.97
N VAL A 62 -9.69 3.63 10.59
CA VAL A 62 -11.06 3.15 10.35
C VAL A 62 -12.12 4.17 10.81
N ARG A 63 -11.89 4.84 11.95
CA ARG A 63 -12.76 5.94 12.42
C ARG A 63 -12.73 7.15 11.50
N ASP A 64 -11.58 7.40 10.87
CA ASP A 64 -11.38 8.46 9.88
C ASP A 64 -11.95 8.09 8.49
N GLY A 65 -12.58 6.92 8.35
CA GLY A 65 -13.27 6.50 7.13
C GLY A 65 -12.41 5.67 6.17
N ILE A 66 -11.31 5.09 6.64
CA ILE A 66 -10.53 4.12 5.87
C ILE A 66 -11.16 2.73 6.00
N ASP A 67 -11.34 2.03 4.87
CA ASP A 67 -11.83 0.65 4.89
C ASP A 67 -10.79 -0.27 5.58
N PRO A 68 -11.18 -1.03 6.62
CA PRO A 68 -10.26 -1.93 7.34
C PRO A 68 -9.66 -3.04 6.46
N ARG A 69 -10.20 -3.27 5.26
CA ARG A 69 -9.78 -4.33 4.32
C ARG A 69 -8.83 -3.85 3.23
N LEU A 70 -8.43 -2.58 3.22
CA LEU A 70 -7.45 -2.08 2.26
C LEU A 70 -6.17 -2.92 2.29
N LEU A 71 -5.61 -3.20 1.12
CA LEU A 71 -4.35 -3.95 0.99
C LEU A 71 -3.14 -3.02 1.12
N GLY A 72 -3.29 -1.80 0.60
CA GLY A 72 -2.33 -0.72 0.71
C GLY A 72 -3.03 0.64 0.75
N LEU A 73 -2.25 1.66 1.09
CA LEU A 73 -2.68 3.05 1.08
C LEU A 73 -1.48 3.95 0.76
N PHE A 74 -1.60 4.73 -0.30
CA PHE A 74 -0.70 5.86 -0.52
C PHE A 74 -1.10 7.05 0.38
N SER A 75 -0.20 7.46 1.26
CA SER A 75 -0.35 8.63 2.14
C SER A 75 0.71 9.66 1.83
N GLY A 76 0.30 10.88 1.52
CA GLY A 76 1.20 11.98 1.19
C GLY A 76 0.44 13.16 0.61
N LEU A 77 1.09 14.32 0.56
CA LEU A 77 0.53 15.49 -0.13
C LEU A 77 1.11 15.58 -1.54
N PRO A 78 0.31 15.90 -2.57
CA PRO A 78 0.85 16.22 -3.89
C PRO A 78 1.92 17.32 -3.80
N LEU A 79 2.99 17.22 -4.60
CA LEU A 79 4.08 18.21 -4.65
C LEU A 79 3.61 19.69 -4.71
N PRO A 80 2.55 20.06 -5.48
CA PRO A 80 2.02 21.43 -5.49
C PRO A 80 1.51 21.88 -4.12
N ASP A 81 0.85 20.98 -3.38
CA ASP A 81 0.23 21.27 -2.09
C ASP A 81 1.28 21.34 -0.96
N GLN A 82 2.37 20.55 -1.06
CA GLN A 82 3.49 20.63 -0.13
C GLN A 82 4.18 22.01 -0.15
N SER A 83 4.33 22.60 -1.34
CA SER A 83 4.95 23.92 -1.52
C SER A 83 4.12 25.05 -0.89
N SER A 84 2.79 24.89 -0.86
CA SER A 84 1.85 25.87 -0.33
C SER A 84 1.76 25.86 1.20
N LEU A 85 2.15 24.75 1.86
CA LEU A 85 2.07 24.57 3.31
C LEU A 85 3.35 24.91 4.08
N GLY A 86 4.30 25.62 3.45
CA GLY A 86 5.49 26.14 4.14
C GLY A 86 6.71 25.22 4.13
N GLY A 87 6.80 24.28 3.19
CA GLY A 87 8.08 23.64 2.82
C GLY A 87 8.59 22.54 3.75
N GLY A 88 7.76 22.03 4.67
CA GLY A 88 8.03 20.75 5.31
C GLY A 88 7.72 19.63 4.31
N GLY A 89 8.75 18.95 3.79
CA GLY A 89 8.57 17.79 2.92
C GLY A 89 7.75 16.74 3.66
N PHE A 90 6.47 16.63 3.31
CA PHE A 90 5.64 15.58 3.87
C PHE A 90 6.15 14.27 3.27
N PRO A 91 6.58 13.31 4.11
CA PRO A 91 7.09 12.06 3.60
C PRO A 91 5.96 11.40 2.81
N GLN A 92 6.26 11.05 1.56
CA GLN A 92 5.38 10.22 0.77
C GLN A 92 5.53 8.80 1.31
N VAL A 93 4.41 8.16 1.64
CA VAL A 93 4.41 6.84 2.27
C VAL A 93 3.47 5.91 1.54
N ILE A 94 3.95 4.74 1.17
CA ILE A 94 3.10 3.61 0.79
C ILE A 94 2.98 2.72 2.02
N GLN A 95 1.79 2.69 2.61
CA GLN A 95 1.50 1.83 3.76
C GLN A 95 0.86 0.54 3.25
N LEU A 96 1.48 -0.60 3.49
CA LEU A 96 0.97 -1.92 3.13
C LEU A 96 0.43 -2.63 4.38
N PHE A 97 -0.70 -3.33 4.22
CA PHE A 97 -1.36 -4.06 5.29
C PHE A 97 -1.15 -5.56 5.12
N ARG A 98 -0.12 -6.07 5.78
CA ARG A 98 0.38 -7.44 5.59
C ARG A 98 -0.69 -8.50 5.84
N ALA A 99 -1.46 -8.39 6.92
CA ALA A 99 -2.46 -9.41 7.23
C ALA A 99 -3.59 -9.43 6.20
N ASN A 100 -3.92 -8.28 5.61
CA ASN A 100 -4.90 -8.19 4.54
C ASN A 100 -4.35 -8.82 3.25
N LEU A 101 -3.10 -8.54 2.89
CA LEU A 101 -2.43 -9.17 1.74
C LEU A 101 -2.30 -10.70 1.91
N GLU A 102 -2.00 -11.17 3.12
CA GLU A 102 -1.92 -12.59 3.46
C GLU A 102 -3.29 -13.30 3.52
N ALA A 103 -4.39 -12.53 3.63
CA ALA A 103 -5.75 -13.06 3.51
C ALA A 103 -6.14 -13.30 2.04
N GLU A 104 -5.63 -12.49 1.12
CA GLU A 104 -5.86 -12.61 -0.33
C GLU A 104 -4.92 -13.63 -1.02
N ALA A 105 -3.88 -14.09 -0.33
CA ALA A 105 -2.89 -15.04 -0.86
C ALA A 105 -2.83 -16.35 -0.07
N HIS A 106 -2.67 -17.47 -0.78
CA HIS A 106 -2.53 -18.80 -0.18
C HIS A 106 -1.08 -19.31 -0.23
N THR A 107 -0.27 -18.83 -1.18
CA THR A 107 1.13 -19.20 -1.35
C THR A 107 2.09 -18.00 -1.21
N ARG A 108 3.39 -18.27 -1.10
CA ARG A 108 4.42 -17.23 -1.00
C ARG A 108 4.55 -16.46 -2.31
N GLU A 109 4.36 -17.16 -3.41
CA GLU A 109 4.42 -16.65 -4.78
C GLU A 109 3.23 -15.73 -5.05
N GLU A 110 2.01 -16.18 -4.70
CA GLU A 110 0.80 -15.35 -4.77
C GLU A 110 0.93 -14.10 -3.90
N LEU A 111 1.45 -14.22 -2.68
CA LEU A 111 1.65 -13.06 -1.82
C LEU A 111 2.66 -12.08 -2.42
N GLY A 112 3.74 -12.58 -3.01
CA GLY A 112 4.73 -11.75 -3.68
C GLY A 112 4.12 -10.95 -4.82
N GLU A 113 3.29 -11.60 -5.65
CA GLU A 113 2.58 -10.93 -6.74
C GLU A 113 1.54 -9.93 -6.22
N GLN A 114 0.80 -10.28 -5.16
CA GLN A 114 -0.19 -9.38 -4.58
C GLN A 114 0.45 -8.12 -3.98
N ILE A 115 1.63 -8.25 -3.34
CA ILE A 115 2.42 -7.10 -2.88
C ILE A 115 2.82 -6.23 -4.07
N ARG A 116 3.33 -6.83 -5.15
CA ARG A 116 3.76 -6.12 -6.36
C ARG A 116 2.62 -5.32 -6.97
N ILE A 117 1.49 -5.97 -7.23
CA ILE A 117 0.28 -5.37 -7.78
C ILE A 117 -0.20 -4.22 -6.89
N THR A 118 -0.29 -4.44 -5.58
CA THR A 118 -0.76 -3.43 -4.62
C THR A 118 0.14 -2.19 -4.64
N VAL A 119 1.46 -2.35 -4.60
CA VAL A 119 2.40 -1.22 -4.67
C VAL A 119 2.23 -0.44 -5.98
N LEU A 120 2.14 -1.13 -7.11
CA LEU A 120 1.98 -0.49 -8.41
C LEU A 120 0.66 0.26 -8.52
N HIS A 121 -0.46 -0.33 -8.08
CA HIS A 121 -1.77 0.33 -8.04
C HIS A 121 -1.77 1.59 -7.16
N GLU A 122 -1.21 1.52 -5.95
CA GLU A 122 -1.13 2.69 -5.07
C GLU A 122 -0.28 3.81 -5.70
N THR A 123 0.82 3.47 -6.38
CA THR A 123 1.61 4.47 -7.11
C THR A 123 0.91 5.01 -8.35
N ALA A 124 0.12 4.21 -9.06
CA ALA A 124 -0.65 4.63 -10.21
C ALA A 124 -1.71 5.66 -9.82
N HIS A 125 -2.47 5.37 -8.75
CA HIS A 125 -3.43 6.29 -8.18
C HIS A 125 -2.80 7.62 -7.76
N PHE A 126 -1.60 7.59 -7.18
CA PHE A 126 -0.85 8.82 -6.86
C PHE A 126 -0.56 9.67 -8.12
N PHE A 127 -0.25 9.04 -9.26
CA PHE A 127 -0.03 9.74 -10.52
C PHE A 127 -1.30 10.07 -11.29
N GLY A 128 -2.47 9.63 -10.82
CA GLY A 128 -3.74 9.72 -11.55
C GLY A 128 -3.80 8.81 -12.79
N LEU A 129 -3.00 7.74 -12.80
CA LEU A 129 -3.02 6.72 -13.84
C LEU A 129 -4.09 5.68 -13.53
N SER A 130 -4.77 5.23 -14.57
CA SER A 130 -5.72 4.11 -14.56
C SER A 130 -5.02 2.75 -14.64
N ASP A 131 -5.73 1.68 -14.28
CA ASP A 131 -5.22 0.31 -14.43
C ASP A 131 -4.87 0.00 -15.89
N GLU A 132 -5.68 0.48 -16.84
CA GLU A 132 -5.41 0.37 -18.28
C GLU A 132 -4.11 1.07 -18.71
N GLU A 133 -3.71 2.15 -18.01
CA GLU A 133 -2.43 2.81 -18.22
C GLU A 133 -1.26 1.97 -17.72
N LEU A 134 -1.41 1.31 -16.57
CA LEU A 134 -0.41 0.39 -16.05
C LEU A 134 -0.22 -0.83 -16.96
N GLU A 135 -1.30 -1.44 -17.44
CA GLU A 135 -1.23 -2.56 -18.38
C GLU A 135 -0.47 -2.17 -19.66
N ARG A 136 -0.77 -0.99 -20.23
CA ARG A 136 -0.06 -0.47 -21.42
C ARG A 136 1.44 -0.24 -21.18
N MET A 137 1.84 -0.04 -19.93
CA MET A 137 3.24 0.12 -19.52
C MET A 137 3.91 -1.22 -19.17
N GLY A 138 3.18 -2.34 -19.23
CA GLY A 138 3.65 -3.67 -18.83
C GLY A 138 3.73 -3.88 -17.32
N LEU A 139 2.95 -3.11 -16.56
CA LEU A 139 2.96 -3.08 -15.09
C LEU A 139 1.64 -3.57 -14.46
N GLY A 140 0.61 -3.82 -15.26
CA GLY A 140 -0.67 -4.39 -14.84
C GLY A 140 -0.68 -5.91 -14.80
#